data_AF-A0AAD2CK14-F1
#
_entry.id   AF-A0AAD2CK14-F1
#
_cell.length_a   1.000
_cell.length_b   1.000
_cell.length_c   1.000
_cell.angle_alpha   90.00
_cell.angle_beta   90.00
_cell.angle_gamma   90.00
#
_symmetry.space_group_name_H-M   'P 1'
#
loop_
_entity.id
_entity.type
_entity.pdbx_description
1 polymer ?
#
loop_
_entity_poly.entity_id
_entity_poly.type
_entity_poly.pdbx_seq_one_letter_code
_entity_poly.pdbx_strand_id
1 'polypeptide(L)'
;MTVHSKIHYSPRAFEKVGKKIGYNSLRGFKSTFGLRPQVCAAVWIRIRNAHGAKPDHLLWALLFLKNYTSQDDLSGRVGCCRNTYSKWTWAMIEEIAALYDSVIVWQNRKKGGKFNKWCWITVDGTDFMIQQPTPFSKKWYSHKFKGPGLRYEVAISIMGGNIVHTNGPFPCGSFPDITIFRNHLVDRLQKGEMAEADLGYRGEPRKIRLPCDWQTEVEKGLKTRARSKQETVNKRFKNWGILKQQYRHPLRDHQVVFRAIVVMTQLDIELGASLYKM
;
A
#
# COMPACT_ATOMS: atom_id res chain seq x y z
N MET A 1 19.12 -27.81 11.28
CA MET A 1 18.63 -26.65 10.51
C MET A 1 19.76 -25.66 10.37
N THR A 2 20.40 -25.61 9.20
CA THR A 2 21.51 -24.69 8.93
C THR A 2 20.96 -23.28 8.84
N VAL A 3 21.26 -22.44 9.84
CA VAL A 3 20.99 -21.00 9.77
C VAL A 3 21.95 -20.44 8.72
N HIS A 4 21.51 -20.34 7.47
CA HIS A 4 22.21 -19.50 6.50
C HIS A 4 22.20 -18.08 7.05
N SER A 5 23.36 -17.60 7.48
CA SER A 5 23.56 -16.20 7.87
C SER A 5 23.10 -15.32 6.71
N LYS A 6 21.97 -14.63 6.86
CA LYS A 6 21.53 -13.67 5.84
C LYS A 6 22.62 -12.60 5.69
N ILE A 7 23.12 -12.41 4.48
CA ILE A 7 24.02 -11.28 4.20
C ILE A 7 23.22 -10.00 4.45
N HIS A 8 23.58 -9.27 5.51
CA HIS A 8 22.96 -8.00 5.84
C HIS A 8 23.50 -6.92 4.88
N TYR A 9 22.66 -6.45 3.98
CA TYR A 9 22.99 -5.33 3.11
C TYR A 9 22.61 -4.01 3.76
N SER A 10 23.58 -3.10 3.86
CA SER A 10 23.38 -1.76 4.40
C SER A 10 22.64 -0.87 3.40
N PRO A 11 22.05 0.26 3.84
CA PRO A 11 21.47 1.26 2.94
C PRO A 11 22.47 1.72 1.85
N ARG A 12 23.76 1.84 2.20
CA ARG A 12 24.84 2.18 1.26
C ARG A 12 25.02 1.15 0.15
N ALA A 13 24.77 -0.13 0.43
CA ALA A 13 24.83 -1.17 -0.60
C ALA A 13 23.74 -0.96 -1.66
N PHE A 14 22.51 -0.67 -1.24
CA PHE A 14 21.41 -0.34 -2.17
C PHE A 14 21.69 0.91 -2.98
N GLU A 15 22.31 1.92 -2.37
CA GLU A 15 22.73 3.12 -3.10
C GLU A 15 23.77 2.78 -4.18
N LYS A 16 24.81 2.01 -3.83
CA LYS A 16 25.85 1.61 -4.78
C LYS A 16 25.27 0.83 -5.96
N VAL A 17 24.34 -0.09 -5.70
CA VAL A 17 23.68 -0.87 -6.75
C VAL A 17 22.81 0.04 -7.63
N GLY A 18 21.96 0.86 -7.03
CA GLY A 18 21.05 1.68 -7.81
C GLY A 18 21.77 2.74 -8.65
N LYS A 19 22.96 3.23 -8.25
CA LYS A 19 23.75 4.19 -9.06
C LYS A 19 24.04 3.64 -10.45
N LYS A 20 24.19 2.31 -10.58
CA LYS A 20 24.35 1.63 -11.88
C LYS A 20 23.12 1.74 -12.79
N ILE A 21 21.95 2.01 -12.22
CA ILE A 21 20.64 2.12 -12.92
C ILE A 21 20.32 3.61 -13.26
N GLY A 22 21.28 4.51 -13.01
CA GLY A 22 21.26 5.90 -13.48
C GLY A 22 20.48 6.86 -12.58
N TYR A 23 20.99 7.11 -11.37
CA TYR A 23 20.51 8.20 -10.51
C TYR A 23 21.67 8.93 -9.82
N ASN A 24 21.49 10.23 -9.56
CA ASN A 24 22.57 11.11 -9.07
C ASN A 24 22.33 11.70 -7.67
N SER A 25 21.22 11.39 -7.00
CA SER A 25 20.90 11.88 -5.65
C SER A 25 19.94 10.95 -4.89
N LEU A 26 19.83 11.10 -3.55
CA LEU A 26 18.83 10.37 -2.75
C LEU A 26 17.39 10.66 -3.19
N ARG A 27 17.12 11.90 -3.63
CA ARG A 27 15.84 12.28 -4.24
C ARG A 27 15.63 11.50 -5.54
N GLY A 28 16.67 11.38 -6.36
CA GLY A 28 16.67 10.56 -7.57
C GLY A 28 16.36 9.09 -7.27
N PHE A 29 17.03 8.49 -6.28
CA PHE A 29 16.78 7.12 -5.85
C PHE A 29 15.30 6.90 -5.51
N LYS A 30 14.72 7.75 -4.66
CA LYS A 30 13.30 7.64 -4.27
C LYS A 30 12.36 7.86 -5.47
N SER A 31 12.71 8.75 -6.39
CA SER A 31 11.94 8.96 -7.62
C SER A 31 11.92 7.71 -8.49
N THR A 32 13.07 7.05 -8.65
CA THR A 32 13.27 5.86 -9.50
C THR A 32 12.69 4.58 -8.90
N PHE A 33 12.88 4.35 -7.60
CA PHE A 33 12.53 3.09 -6.92
C PHE A 33 11.34 3.21 -5.96
N GLY A 34 10.81 4.41 -5.74
CA GLY A 34 9.68 4.65 -4.84
C GLY A 34 10.03 4.65 -3.34
N LEU A 35 11.15 4.04 -2.95
CA LEU A 35 11.60 3.91 -1.55
C LEU A 35 12.90 4.65 -1.26
N ARG A 36 13.18 4.85 0.03
CA ARG A 36 14.50 5.29 0.51
C ARG A 36 15.41 4.07 0.67
N PRO A 37 16.74 4.19 0.50
CA PRO A 37 17.66 3.05 0.65
C PRO A 37 17.54 2.32 2.00
N GLN A 38 17.25 3.05 3.08
CA GLN A 38 17.01 2.48 4.40
C GLN A 38 15.78 1.56 4.45
N VAL A 39 14.72 1.87 3.69
CA VAL A 39 13.54 1.01 3.60
C VAL A 39 13.85 -0.22 2.76
N CYS A 40 14.65 -0.08 1.69
CA CYS A 40 15.12 -1.23 0.91
C CYS A 40 15.90 -2.23 1.78
N ALA A 41 16.81 -1.73 2.62
CA ALA A 41 17.54 -2.56 3.58
C ALA A 41 16.59 -3.24 4.59
N ALA A 42 15.61 -2.51 5.11
CA ALA A 42 14.63 -3.06 6.04
C ALA A 42 13.74 -4.15 5.41
N VAL A 43 13.35 -3.99 4.14
CA VAL A 43 12.62 -5.01 3.37
C VAL A 43 13.51 -6.23 3.14
N TRP A 44 14.75 -6.02 2.67
CA TRP A 44 15.69 -7.09 2.33
C TRP A 44 15.98 -8.04 3.48
N ILE A 45 16.12 -7.52 4.70
CA ILE A 45 16.37 -8.33 5.90
C ILE A 45 15.15 -9.21 6.24
N ARG A 46 13.94 -8.72 5.95
CA ARG A 46 12.67 -9.37 6.32
C ARG A 46 12.26 -10.46 5.33
N ILE A 47 12.45 -10.26 4.03
CA ILE A 47 12.11 -11.26 3.01
C ILE A 47 12.94 -12.54 3.17
N ARG A 48 12.40 -13.70 2.75
CA ARG A 48 13.07 -15.00 2.88
C ARG A 48 14.25 -15.10 1.91
N ASN A 49 14.10 -14.47 0.74
CA ASN A 49 15.02 -14.50 -0.40
C ASN A 49 15.11 -15.89 -1.05
N ALA A 50 14.77 -15.98 -2.34
CA ALA A 50 15.05 -17.18 -3.12
C ALA A 50 16.57 -17.40 -3.26
N HIS A 51 16.98 -18.65 -3.43
CA HIS A 51 18.39 -18.99 -3.66
C HIS A 51 18.93 -18.23 -4.89
N GLY A 52 20.04 -17.50 -4.71
CA GLY A 52 20.64 -16.65 -5.74
C GLY A 52 20.04 -15.26 -5.88
N ALA A 53 19.10 -14.86 -5.02
CA ALA A 53 18.59 -13.49 -4.98
C ALA A 53 19.71 -12.50 -4.59
N LYS A 54 19.74 -11.35 -5.28
CA LYS A 54 20.68 -10.26 -5.04
C LYS A 54 19.92 -8.95 -4.77
N PRO A 55 20.52 -7.97 -4.07
CA PRO A 55 19.91 -6.65 -3.85
C PRO A 55 19.42 -5.97 -5.15
N ASP A 56 20.11 -6.21 -6.26
CA ASP A 56 19.73 -5.78 -7.60
C ASP A 56 18.31 -6.22 -7.96
N HIS A 57 17.93 -7.45 -7.64
CA HIS A 57 16.60 -8.00 -7.94
C HIS A 57 15.50 -7.26 -7.17
N LEU A 58 15.75 -6.87 -5.92
CA LEU A 58 14.82 -6.01 -5.18
C LEU A 58 14.67 -4.66 -5.89
N LEU A 59 15.78 -4.04 -6.33
CA LEU A 59 15.71 -2.78 -7.07
C LEU A 59 15.01 -2.94 -8.42
N TRP A 60 15.11 -4.09 -9.09
CA TRP A 60 14.36 -4.37 -10.32
C TRP A 60 12.86 -4.39 -10.08
N ALA A 61 12.40 -5.05 -9.01
CA ALA A 61 11.00 -5.06 -8.62
C ALA A 61 10.49 -3.65 -8.28
N LEU A 62 11.26 -2.88 -7.52
CA LEU A 62 10.93 -1.50 -7.20
C LEU A 62 10.87 -0.60 -8.45
N LEU A 63 11.81 -0.77 -9.37
CA LEU A 63 11.84 -0.07 -10.65
C LEU A 63 10.57 -0.37 -11.46
N PHE A 64 10.18 -1.64 -11.54
CA PHE A 64 8.95 -2.07 -12.22
C PHE A 64 7.70 -1.49 -11.58
N LEU A 65 7.50 -1.66 -10.26
CA LEU A 65 6.32 -1.16 -9.55
C LEU A 65 6.21 0.36 -9.64
N LYS A 66 7.35 1.07 -9.55
CA LYS A 66 7.40 2.53 -9.50
C LYS A 66 7.14 3.18 -10.86
N ASN A 67 7.82 2.71 -11.92
CA ASN A 67 7.76 3.34 -13.24
C ASN A 67 6.65 2.71 -14.09
N TYR A 68 6.51 1.40 -14.00
CA TYR A 68 5.50 0.63 -14.73
C TYR A 68 5.53 0.86 -16.25
N THR A 69 6.73 0.97 -16.82
CA THR A 69 6.95 0.89 -18.28
C THR A 69 7.00 -0.58 -18.73
N SER A 70 7.24 -0.84 -20.02
CA SER A 70 7.31 -2.22 -20.51
C SER A 70 8.48 -2.96 -19.86
N GLN A 71 8.33 -4.28 -19.66
CA GLN A 71 9.44 -5.08 -19.13
C GLN A 71 10.62 -5.14 -20.10
N ASP A 72 10.40 -4.98 -21.41
CA ASP A 72 11.47 -4.90 -22.41
C ASP A 72 12.36 -3.68 -22.14
N ASP A 73 11.76 -2.50 -22.00
CA ASP A 73 12.44 -1.24 -21.67
C ASP A 73 13.22 -1.35 -20.35
N LEU A 74 12.56 -1.84 -19.29
CA LEU A 74 13.17 -1.97 -17.98
C LEU A 74 14.29 -3.01 -17.95
N SER A 75 14.15 -4.13 -18.67
CA SER A 75 15.18 -5.16 -18.77
C SER A 75 16.42 -4.65 -19.50
N GLY A 76 16.23 -3.87 -20.57
CA GLY A 76 17.32 -3.18 -21.28
C GLY A 76 18.03 -2.16 -20.38
N ARG A 77 17.27 -1.38 -19.60
CA ARG A 77 17.81 -0.40 -18.65
C ARG A 77 18.70 -1.01 -17.57
N VAL A 78 18.42 -2.25 -17.14
CA VAL A 78 19.23 -2.95 -16.15
C VAL A 78 20.23 -3.93 -16.76
N GLY A 79 20.31 -4.01 -18.09
CA GLY A 79 21.27 -4.83 -18.82
C GLY A 79 21.05 -6.34 -18.67
N CYS A 80 19.80 -6.81 -18.63
CA CYS A 80 19.50 -8.25 -18.55
C CYS A 80 18.38 -8.68 -19.53
N CYS A 81 18.24 -9.98 -19.78
CA CYS A 81 17.16 -10.46 -20.63
C CYS A 81 15.80 -10.36 -19.93
N ARG A 82 14.74 -10.07 -20.70
CA ARG A 82 13.35 -9.90 -20.24
C ARG A 82 12.87 -11.05 -19.34
N ASN A 83 13.17 -12.30 -19.70
CA ASN A 83 12.74 -13.48 -18.92
C ASN A 83 13.37 -13.50 -17.53
N THR A 84 14.66 -13.18 -17.44
CA THR A 84 15.36 -13.09 -16.15
C THR A 84 14.85 -11.90 -15.33
N TYR A 85 14.64 -10.75 -15.96
CA TYR A 85 14.04 -9.58 -15.33
C TYR A 85 12.68 -9.89 -14.72
N SER A 86 11.79 -10.50 -15.51
CA SER A 86 10.42 -10.83 -15.11
C SER A 86 10.40 -11.82 -13.94
N LYS A 87 11.18 -12.91 -14.06
CA LYS A 87 11.32 -13.92 -13.00
C LYS A 87 11.67 -13.29 -11.65
N TRP A 88 12.73 -12.50 -11.62
CA TRP A 88 13.22 -11.90 -10.38
C TRP A 88 12.32 -10.77 -9.87
N THR A 89 11.72 -9.99 -10.78
CA THR A 89 10.75 -8.94 -10.44
C THR A 89 9.56 -9.54 -9.68
N TRP A 90 8.92 -10.57 -10.22
CA TRP A 90 7.75 -11.18 -9.59
C TRP A 90 8.09 -11.95 -8.32
N ALA A 91 9.21 -12.69 -8.31
CA ALA A 91 9.68 -13.36 -7.10
C ALA A 91 9.88 -12.37 -5.93
N MET A 92 10.44 -11.18 -6.19
CA MET A 92 10.60 -10.16 -5.16
C MET A 92 9.27 -9.53 -4.74
N ILE A 93 8.33 -9.30 -5.66
CA ILE A 93 6.99 -8.79 -5.33
C ILE A 93 6.26 -9.75 -4.40
N GLU A 94 6.30 -11.05 -4.69
CA GLU A 94 5.69 -12.10 -3.88
C GLU A 94 6.32 -12.19 -2.49
N GLU A 95 7.66 -12.16 -2.40
CA GLU A 95 8.39 -12.15 -1.13
C GLU A 95 8.03 -10.94 -0.26
N ILE A 96 7.88 -9.74 -0.85
CA ILE A 96 7.45 -8.54 -0.11
C ILE A 96 5.99 -8.69 0.32
N ALA A 97 5.11 -9.18 -0.55
CA ALA A 97 3.69 -9.39 -0.23
C ALA A 97 3.51 -10.42 0.89
N ALA A 98 4.38 -11.43 0.97
CA ALA A 98 4.37 -12.45 2.03
C ALA A 98 4.67 -11.87 3.43
N LEU A 99 5.22 -10.65 3.52
CA LEU A 99 5.42 -9.96 4.80
C LEU A 99 4.13 -9.35 5.36
N TYR A 100 3.03 -9.32 4.60
CA TYR A 100 1.81 -8.58 4.94
C TYR A 100 1.31 -8.85 6.36
N ASP A 101 1.10 -10.11 6.75
CA ASP A 101 0.55 -10.44 8.07
C ASP A 101 1.50 -10.11 9.23
N SER A 102 2.81 -10.08 8.97
CA SER A 102 3.82 -9.71 9.97
C SER A 102 4.00 -8.20 10.13
N VAL A 103 3.66 -7.41 9.10
CA VAL A 103 3.86 -5.95 9.07
C VAL A 103 2.55 -5.20 9.36
N ILE A 104 1.43 -5.68 8.83
CA ILE A 104 0.11 -5.04 8.96
C ILE A 104 -0.64 -5.68 10.13
N VAL A 105 -0.38 -5.14 11.32
CA VAL A 105 -0.88 -5.71 12.58
C VAL A 105 -2.06 -4.91 13.12
N TRP A 106 -3.25 -5.51 13.19
CA TRP A 106 -4.48 -4.88 13.68
C TRP A 106 -4.36 -4.23 15.06
N GLN A 107 -3.56 -4.82 15.94
CA GLN A 107 -3.39 -4.32 17.30
C GLN A 107 -2.59 -3.01 17.36
N ASN A 108 -1.85 -2.68 16.29
CA ASN A 108 -1.18 -1.39 16.16
C ASN A 108 -2.17 -0.22 16.05
N ARG A 109 -3.49 -0.46 15.90
CA ARG A 109 -4.51 0.61 15.86
C ARG A 109 -4.54 1.45 17.13
N LYS A 110 -4.19 0.84 18.28
CA LYS A 110 -4.18 1.49 19.60
C LYS A 110 -2.84 2.15 19.94
N LYS A 111 -1.82 2.03 19.07
CA LYS A 111 -0.54 2.72 19.27
C LYS A 111 -0.74 4.24 19.15
N GLY A 112 -0.11 4.99 20.05
CA GLY A 112 -0.21 6.45 20.12
C GLY A 112 -1.41 6.98 20.92
N GLY A 113 -2.21 6.11 21.54
CA GLY A 113 -3.30 6.50 22.42
C GLY A 113 -4.66 6.67 21.73
N LYS A 114 -5.63 7.21 22.46
CA LYS A 114 -7.01 7.42 22.00
C LYS A 114 -7.15 8.73 21.25
N PHE A 115 -7.88 8.70 20.14
CA PHE A 115 -8.30 9.90 19.42
C PHE A 115 -9.54 10.53 20.07
N ASN A 116 -10.57 9.72 20.30
CA ASN A 116 -11.74 10.04 21.11
C ASN A 116 -12.15 8.79 21.91
N LYS A 117 -13.32 8.80 22.55
CA LYS A 117 -13.80 7.69 23.39
C LYS A 117 -14.01 6.38 22.61
N TRP A 118 -14.26 6.43 21.30
CA TRP A 118 -14.78 5.31 20.51
C TRP A 118 -13.87 4.89 19.35
N CYS A 119 -13.19 5.84 18.72
CA CYS A 119 -12.52 5.67 17.44
C CYS A 119 -11.00 5.52 17.59
N TRP A 120 -10.48 4.46 16.98
CA TRP A 120 -9.04 4.18 16.89
C TRP A 120 -8.51 4.26 15.47
N ILE A 121 -9.40 4.13 14.48
CA ILE A 121 -9.04 4.05 13.06
C ILE A 121 -9.85 5.03 12.23
N THR A 122 -9.24 5.52 11.15
CA THR A 122 -10.00 5.97 9.98
C THR A 122 -10.09 4.84 8.97
N VAL A 123 -11.15 4.81 8.18
CA VAL A 123 -11.35 3.87 7.08
C VAL A 123 -11.77 4.62 5.83
N ASP A 124 -11.20 4.24 4.68
CA ASP A 124 -11.58 4.79 3.38
C ASP A 124 -11.35 3.77 2.25
N GLY A 125 -12.17 3.88 1.21
CA GLY A 125 -12.08 3.09 -0.01
C GLY A 125 -11.21 3.77 -1.06
N THR A 126 -10.24 3.05 -1.61
CA THR A 126 -9.39 3.52 -2.72
C THR A 126 -9.58 2.67 -3.97
N ASP A 127 -9.71 3.33 -5.12
CA ASP A 127 -9.99 2.71 -6.42
C ASP A 127 -8.73 2.76 -7.30
N PHE A 128 -8.49 1.68 -8.03
CA PHE A 128 -7.38 1.51 -8.97
C PHE A 128 -7.89 1.05 -10.33
N MET A 129 -7.36 1.64 -11.40
CA MET A 129 -7.82 1.40 -12.76
C MET A 129 -7.27 0.07 -13.30
N ILE A 130 -8.12 -0.70 -13.97
CA ILE A 130 -7.73 -1.97 -14.60
C ILE A 130 -8.00 -1.91 -16.12
N GLN A 131 -7.42 -2.84 -16.87
CA GLN A 131 -7.89 -3.11 -18.23
C GLN A 131 -9.34 -3.57 -18.22
N GLN A 132 -10.12 -3.13 -19.20
CA GLN A 132 -11.53 -3.49 -19.35
C GLN A 132 -11.65 -5.02 -19.48
N PRO A 133 -12.31 -5.69 -18.52
CA PRO A 133 -12.57 -7.11 -18.66
C PRO A 133 -13.60 -7.33 -19.77
N THR A 134 -13.43 -8.43 -20.51
CA THR A 134 -14.34 -8.87 -21.57
C THR A 134 -15.16 -10.06 -21.07
N PRO A 135 -16.50 -10.09 -21.25
CA PRO A 135 -17.31 -9.02 -21.84
C PRO A 135 -17.45 -7.77 -20.94
N PHE A 136 -17.78 -6.63 -21.55
CA PHE A 136 -18.05 -5.39 -20.81
C PHE A 136 -19.11 -5.62 -19.74
N SER A 137 -18.87 -5.09 -18.55
CA SER A 137 -19.82 -5.15 -17.44
C SER A 137 -19.65 -3.95 -16.52
N LYS A 138 -20.78 -3.33 -16.16
CA LYS A 138 -20.85 -2.25 -15.18
C LYS A 138 -20.38 -2.67 -13.79
N LYS A 139 -20.23 -3.97 -13.51
CA LYS A 139 -19.70 -4.50 -12.24
C LYS A 139 -18.33 -3.92 -11.86
N TRP A 140 -17.53 -3.53 -12.85
CA TRP A 140 -16.21 -2.95 -12.63
C TRP A 140 -16.22 -1.43 -12.59
N TYR A 141 -17.33 -0.76 -12.89
CA TYR A 141 -17.34 0.68 -13.14
C TYR A 141 -17.05 1.49 -11.87
N SER A 142 -16.00 2.32 -11.91
CA SER A 142 -15.70 3.32 -10.88
C SER A 142 -16.10 4.70 -11.37
N HIS A 143 -16.93 5.39 -10.58
CA HIS A 143 -17.27 6.80 -10.81
C HIS A 143 -16.07 7.74 -10.66
N LYS A 144 -15.01 7.35 -9.93
CA LYS A 144 -13.84 8.22 -9.67
C LYS A 144 -13.04 8.54 -10.94
N PHE A 145 -12.97 7.60 -11.87
CA PHE A 145 -12.24 7.78 -13.14
C PHE A 145 -13.06 7.34 -14.37
N LYS A 146 -14.37 7.13 -14.20
CA LYS A 146 -15.33 6.79 -15.27
C LYS A 146 -14.91 5.57 -16.11
N GLY A 147 -14.39 4.53 -15.46
CA GLY A 147 -13.86 3.34 -16.13
C GLY A 147 -13.79 2.09 -15.23
N PRO A 148 -13.28 0.96 -15.73
CA PRO A 148 -13.21 -0.28 -14.97
C PRO A 148 -12.12 -0.22 -13.88
N GLY A 149 -12.46 -0.70 -12.69
CA GLY A 149 -11.65 -0.56 -11.50
C GLY A 149 -11.81 -1.65 -10.45
N LEU A 150 -10.78 -1.75 -9.61
CA LEU A 150 -10.77 -2.49 -8.36
C LEU A 150 -10.75 -1.52 -7.18
N ARG A 151 -11.51 -1.84 -6.13
CA ARG A 151 -11.56 -1.11 -4.88
C ARG A 151 -10.93 -1.91 -3.75
N TYR A 152 -10.25 -1.20 -2.87
CA TYR A 152 -9.75 -1.70 -1.61
C TYR A 152 -10.22 -0.80 -0.48
N GLU A 153 -10.60 -1.41 0.64
CA GLU A 153 -10.78 -0.70 1.92
C GLU A 153 -9.44 -0.67 2.64
N VAL A 154 -9.09 0.48 3.21
CA VAL A 154 -7.84 0.68 3.96
C VAL A 154 -8.17 1.36 5.27
N ALA A 155 -7.76 0.74 6.39
CA ALA A 155 -7.85 1.34 7.71
C ALA A 155 -6.48 1.71 8.27
N ILE A 156 -6.38 2.92 8.82
CA ILE A 156 -5.17 3.42 9.48
C ILE A 156 -5.47 3.80 10.93
N SER A 157 -4.49 3.62 11.81
CA SER A 157 -4.55 4.15 13.18
C SER A 157 -4.60 5.68 13.14
N ILE A 158 -5.56 6.29 13.83
CA ILE A 158 -5.70 7.75 13.83
C ILE A 158 -4.50 8.41 14.52
N MET A 159 -4.10 7.89 15.67
CA MET A 159 -2.99 8.44 16.46
C MET A 159 -1.64 8.02 15.89
N GLY A 160 -1.42 6.71 15.74
CA GLY A 160 -0.14 6.16 15.30
C GLY A 160 0.14 6.30 13.80
N GLY A 161 -0.87 6.48 12.96
CA GLY A 161 -0.70 6.58 11.50
C GLY A 161 -0.38 5.26 10.79
N ASN A 162 -0.28 4.15 11.54
CA ASN A 162 -0.01 2.83 10.98
C ASN A 162 -1.16 2.35 10.11
N ILE A 163 -0.86 1.71 8.99
CA ILE A 163 -1.81 0.89 8.25
C ILE A 163 -2.05 -0.37 9.08
N VAL A 164 -3.30 -0.66 9.43
CA VAL A 164 -3.66 -1.74 10.36
C VAL A 164 -4.58 -2.79 9.77
N HIS A 165 -5.20 -2.47 8.63
CA HIS A 165 -6.05 -3.39 7.91
C HIS A 165 -6.23 -2.93 6.46
N THR A 166 -6.30 -3.89 5.55
CA THR A 166 -6.82 -3.66 4.19
C THR A 166 -7.75 -4.80 3.78
N ASN A 167 -8.77 -4.51 3.00
CA ASN A 167 -9.69 -5.50 2.44
C ASN A 167 -9.85 -5.30 0.92
N GLY A 168 -9.99 -6.40 0.16
CA GLY A 168 -10.11 -6.40 -1.30
C GLY A 168 -9.10 -7.34 -1.99
N PRO A 169 -9.06 -7.35 -3.33
CA PRO A 169 -9.77 -6.46 -4.25
C PRO A 169 -11.27 -6.74 -4.39
N PHE A 170 -12.06 -5.69 -4.61
CA PHE A 170 -13.48 -5.78 -4.99
C PHE A 170 -13.76 -5.06 -6.31
N PRO A 171 -14.67 -5.56 -7.18
CA PRO A 171 -15.16 -4.80 -8.34
C PRO A 171 -15.83 -3.48 -7.92
N CYS A 172 -15.35 -2.35 -8.42
CA CYS A 172 -15.82 -1.01 -8.00
C CYS A 172 -17.34 -0.80 -8.15
N GLY A 173 -17.95 -1.32 -9.21
CA GLY A 173 -19.36 -1.07 -9.53
C GLY A 173 -20.32 -1.90 -8.69
N SER A 174 -19.88 -3.05 -8.17
CA SER A 174 -20.71 -3.96 -7.38
C SER A 174 -20.51 -3.81 -5.87
N PHE A 175 -19.41 -3.20 -5.44
CA PHE A 175 -19.04 -3.13 -4.02
C PHE A 175 -18.82 -1.67 -3.58
N PRO A 176 -19.91 -0.98 -3.17
CA PRO A 176 -19.78 0.34 -2.54
C PRO A 176 -19.10 0.20 -1.17
N ASP A 177 -18.54 1.31 -0.67
CA ASP A 177 -17.68 1.31 0.52
C ASP A 177 -18.33 0.68 1.75
N ILE A 178 -19.59 1.02 2.03
CA ILE A 178 -20.35 0.42 3.13
C ILE A 178 -20.52 -1.10 3.02
N THR A 179 -20.59 -1.64 1.80
CA THR A 179 -20.70 -3.10 1.59
C THR A 179 -19.38 -3.79 1.92
N ILE A 180 -18.25 -3.17 1.55
CA ILE A 180 -16.93 -3.69 1.88
C ILE A 180 -16.69 -3.65 3.40
N PHE A 181 -17.08 -2.56 4.07
CA PHE A 181 -16.98 -2.43 5.52
C PHE A 181 -17.71 -3.56 6.26
N ARG A 182 -18.95 -3.82 5.84
CA ARG A 182 -19.81 -4.89 6.40
C ARG A 182 -19.25 -6.28 6.15
N ASN A 183 -18.44 -6.46 5.10
CA ASN A 183 -17.91 -7.76 4.74
C ASN A 183 -16.83 -8.28 5.69
N HIS A 184 -16.09 -7.39 6.38
CA HIS A 184 -15.00 -7.86 7.25
C HIS A 184 -14.63 -6.90 8.39
N LEU A 185 -14.52 -5.59 8.14
CA LEU A 185 -13.97 -4.66 9.15
C LEU A 185 -14.91 -4.49 10.35
N VAL A 186 -16.23 -4.56 10.12
CA VAL A 186 -17.25 -4.45 11.17
C VAL A 186 -17.04 -5.46 12.32
N ASP A 187 -16.60 -6.67 11.99
CA ASP A 187 -16.38 -7.77 12.93
C ASP A 187 -15.06 -7.65 13.71
N ARG A 188 -14.08 -6.90 13.16
CA ARG A 188 -12.82 -6.64 13.87
C ARG A 188 -12.94 -5.59 14.96
N LEU A 189 -13.96 -4.74 14.91
CA LEU A 189 -14.21 -3.69 15.90
C LEU A 189 -14.77 -4.29 17.18
N GLN A 190 -14.10 -4.06 18.31
CA GLN A 190 -14.57 -4.52 19.62
C GLN A 190 -15.90 -3.86 20.01
N LYS A 191 -16.59 -4.40 21.01
CA LYS A 191 -17.84 -3.82 21.51
C LYS A 191 -17.62 -2.35 21.92
N GLY A 192 -18.36 -1.45 21.29
CA GLY A 192 -18.27 0.00 21.50
C GLY A 192 -17.15 0.72 20.74
N GLU A 193 -16.29 -0.01 20.00
CA GLU A 193 -15.34 0.61 19.06
C GLU A 193 -16.05 1.05 17.78
N MET A 194 -15.66 2.22 17.29
CA MET A 194 -16.13 2.80 16.05
C MET A 194 -14.95 3.16 15.12
N ALA A 195 -15.24 3.40 13.85
CA ALA A 195 -14.31 3.92 12.86
C ALA A 195 -14.73 5.32 12.38
N GLU A 196 -13.76 6.17 12.09
CA GLU A 196 -13.97 7.44 11.41
C GLU A 196 -13.98 7.22 9.89
N ALA A 197 -15.03 7.63 9.19
CA ALA A 197 -15.16 7.39 7.75
C ALA A 197 -15.78 8.58 7.01
N ASP A 198 -15.77 8.51 5.69
CA ASP A 198 -16.47 9.47 4.83
C ASP A 198 -17.97 9.12 4.67
N LEU A 199 -18.68 9.91 3.84
CA LEU A 199 -20.13 9.72 3.63
C LEU A 199 -20.48 8.43 2.85
N GLY A 200 -19.53 7.82 2.13
CA GLY A 200 -19.73 6.56 1.41
C GLY A 200 -19.95 5.37 2.35
N TYR A 201 -19.60 5.52 3.62
CA TYR A 201 -19.80 4.54 4.69
C TYR A 201 -21.10 4.76 5.49
N ARG A 202 -22.04 5.59 5.00
CA ARG A 202 -23.35 5.71 5.66
C ARG A 202 -24.06 4.36 5.67
N GLY A 203 -24.54 3.94 6.85
CA GLY A 203 -25.31 2.71 7.01
C GLY A 203 -25.05 1.93 8.31
N GLU A 204 -24.01 2.27 9.06
CA GLU A 204 -23.63 1.60 10.31
C GLU A 204 -23.41 2.59 11.48
N PRO A 205 -24.47 3.26 11.98
CA PRO A 205 -24.35 4.36 12.95
C PRO A 205 -23.77 3.95 14.32
N ARG A 206 -23.77 2.65 14.65
CA ARG A 206 -23.17 2.12 15.89
C ARG A 206 -21.69 1.75 15.76
N LYS A 207 -21.15 1.78 14.53
CA LYS A 207 -19.78 1.33 14.20
C LYS A 207 -19.00 2.38 13.42
N ILE A 208 -19.65 3.38 12.84
CA ILE A 208 -19.05 4.40 12.00
C ILE A 208 -19.47 5.78 12.46
N ARG A 209 -18.51 6.71 12.49
CA ARG A 209 -18.74 8.15 12.62
C ARG A 209 -18.44 8.83 11.30
N LEU A 210 -19.43 9.57 10.80
CA LEU A 210 -19.36 10.36 9.58
C LEU A 210 -18.76 11.74 9.85
N PRO A 211 -18.38 12.52 8.81
CA PRO A 211 -17.76 13.82 9.00
C PRO A 211 -18.60 14.83 9.80
N CYS A 212 -19.93 14.74 9.72
CA CYS A 212 -20.88 15.58 10.46
C CYS A 212 -21.05 15.19 11.93
N ASP A 213 -20.58 14.01 12.34
CA ASP A 213 -20.81 13.47 13.68
C ASP A 213 -19.75 14.00 14.64
N TRP A 214 -19.75 15.30 14.93
CA TRP A 214 -18.86 15.95 15.88
C TRP A 214 -19.67 16.67 16.96
N GLN A 215 -19.13 16.72 18.18
CA GLN A 215 -19.76 17.36 19.34
C GLN A 215 -19.13 18.71 19.67
N THR A 216 -17.87 18.90 19.28
CA THR A 216 -17.12 20.14 19.50
C THR A 216 -16.33 20.53 18.27
N GLU A 217 -16.01 21.81 18.14
CA GLU A 217 -15.19 22.32 17.02
C GLU A 217 -13.77 21.72 17.04
N VAL A 218 -13.26 21.40 18.23
CA VAL A 218 -12.00 20.67 18.43
C VAL A 218 -12.08 19.27 17.81
N GLU A 219 -13.17 18.53 18.06
CA GLU A 219 -13.39 17.20 17.48
C GLU A 219 -13.49 17.27 15.95
N LYS A 220 -14.16 18.29 15.41
CA LYS A 220 -14.24 18.53 13.96
C LYS A 220 -12.86 18.77 13.33
N GLY A 221 -12.01 19.58 13.98
CA GLY A 221 -10.63 19.79 13.56
C GLY A 221 -9.79 18.50 13.59
N LEU A 222 -9.94 17.71 14.66
CA LEU A 222 -9.31 16.41 14.82
C LEU A 222 -9.76 15.40 13.74
N LYS A 223 -11.05 15.32 13.43
CA LYS A 223 -11.60 14.48 12.34
C LYS A 223 -11.05 14.87 10.98
N THR A 224 -10.90 16.17 10.74
CA THR A 224 -10.31 16.68 9.51
C THR A 224 -8.85 16.24 9.38
N ARG A 225 -8.05 16.35 10.44
CA ARG A 225 -6.66 15.84 10.46
C ARG A 225 -6.59 14.33 10.22
N ALA A 226 -7.51 13.58 10.83
CA ALA A 226 -7.59 12.12 10.66
C ALA A 226 -7.85 11.73 9.19
N ARG A 227 -8.81 12.40 8.53
CA ARG A 227 -9.06 12.21 7.09
C ARG A 227 -7.88 12.63 6.21
N SER A 228 -7.19 13.72 6.53
CA SER A 228 -5.98 14.13 5.79
C SER A 228 -4.85 13.09 5.87
N LYS A 229 -4.72 12.37 7.00
CA LYS A 229 -3.78 11.22 7.11
C LYS A 229 -4.19 10.09 6.17
N GLN A 230 -5.47 9.76 6.12
CA GLN A 230 -6.02 8.73 5.22
C GLN A 230 -5.75 9.08 3.75
N GLU A 231 -6.04 10.31 3.34
CA GLU A 231 -5.75 10.80 1.99
C GLU A 231 -4.26 10.74 1.66
N THR A 232 -3.39 11.04 2.63
CA THR A 232 -1.93 10.96 2.47
C THR A 232 -1.49 9.53 2.20
N VAL A 233 -2.03 8.54 2.92
CA VAL A 233 -1.74 7.12 2.71
C VAL A 233 -2.26 6.65 1.35
N ASN A 234 -3.51 6.97 1.00
CA ASN A 234 -4.08 6.63 -0.31
C ASN A 234 -3.28 7.25 -1.46
N LYS A 235 -2.78 8.48 -1.29
CA LYS A 235 -1.88 9.12 -2.25
C LYS A 235 -0.54 8.40 -2.38
N ARG A 236 0.02 7.85 -1.28
CA ARG A 236 1.26 7.07 -1.34
C ARG A 236 1.09 5.81 -2.20
N PHE A 237 -0.06 5.13 -2.15
CA PHE A 237 -0.35 4.02 -3.06
C PHE A 237 -0.39 4.48 -4.51
N LYS A 238 -1.07 5.61 -4.79
CA LYS A 238 -1.17 6.21 -6.12
C LYS A 238 0.12 6.87 -6.63
N ASN A 239 1.19 6.89 -5.84
CA ASN A 239 2.52 7.30 -6.32
C ASN A 239 3.28 6.16 -7.01
N TRP A 240 2.81 4.92 -6.90
CA TRP A 240 3.38 3.77 -7.61
C TRP A 240 2.76 3.67 -9.00
N GLY A 241 3.60 3.65 -10.04
CA GLY A 241 3.15 3.63 -11.44
C GLY A 241 2.16 2.51 -11.72
N ILE A 242 2.38 1.32 -11.14
CA ILE A 242 1.51 0.15 -11.32
C ILE A 242 0.09 0.31 -10.75
N LEU A 243 -0.09 1.17 -9.74
CA LEU A 243 -1.40 1.49 -9.15
C LEU A 243 -1.97 2.81 -9.67
N LYS A 244 -1.14 3.69 -10.20
CA LYS A 244 -1.55 4.98 -10.77
C LYS A 244 -2.11 4.83 -12.18
N GLN A 245 -1.45 4.01 -12.98
CA GLN A 245 -1.78 3.77 -14.39
C GLN A 245 -2.82 2.64 -14.51
N GLN A 246 -3.32 2.41 -15.72
CA GLN A 246 -4.16 1.25 -15.98
C GLN A 246 -3.35 -0.03 -15.76
N TYR A 247 -3.83 -0.90 -14.87
CA TYR A 247 -3.21 -2.20 -14.59
C TYR A 247 -3.39 -3.17 -15.76
N ARG A 248 -2.28 -3.76 -16.22
CA ARG A 248 -2.15 -4.58 -17.45
C ARG A 248 -1.74 -6.03 -17.21
N HIS A 249 -1.86 -6.53 -15.98
CA HIS A 249 -1.54 -7.92 -15.62
C HIS A 249 -2.81 -8.67 -15.19
N PRO A 250 -2.76 -10.00 -15.01
CA PRO A 250 -3.90 -10.77 -14.53
C PRO A 250 -4.44 -10.22 -13.21
N LEU A 251 -5.78 -10.09 -13.10
CA LEU A 251 -6.42 -9.48 -11.93
C LEU A 251 -6.11 -10.20 -10.61
N ARG A 252 -5.84 -11.51 -10.67
CA ARG A 252 -5.45 -12.32 -9.50
C ARG A 252 -4.14 -11.83 -8.88
N ASP A 253 -3.24 -11.26 -9.67
CA ASP A 253 -1.92 -10.78 -9.20
C ASP A 253 -2.01 -9.37 -8.60
N HIS A 254 -3.12 -8.66 -8.81
CA HIS A 254 -3.29 -7.30 -8.30
C HIS A 254 -3.30 -7.26 -6.77
N GLN A 255 -3.85 -8.29 -6.10
CA GLN A 255 -3.81 -8.36 -4.64
C GLN A 255 -2.38 -8.51 -4.11
N VAL A 256 -1.55 -9.29 -4.80
CA VAL A 256 -0.12 -9.49 -4.45
C VAL A 256 0.63 -8.16 -4.58
N VAL A 257 0.45 -7.46 -5.70
CA VAL A 257 1.03 -6.12 -5.93
C VAL A 257 0.58 -5.13 -4.88
N PHE A 258 -0.73 -5.10 -4.57
CA PHE A 258 -1.28 -4.19 -3.58
C PHE A 258 -0.71 -4.47 -2.18
N ARG A 259 -0.66 -5.73 -1.76
CA ARG A 259 -0.07 -6.14 -0.48
C ARG A 259 1.41 -5.75 -0.38
N ALA A 260 2.19 -5.97 -1.44
CA ALA A 260 3.59 -5.56 -1.46
C ALA A 260 3.75 -4.05 -1.26
N ILE A 261 2.93 -3.24 -1.95
CA ILE A 261 2.96 -1.78 -1.81
C ILE A 261 2.50 -1.32 -0.42
N VAL A 262 1.49 -1.96 0.16
CA VAL A 262 1.03 -1.69 1.53
C VAL A 262 2.14 -1.97 2.55
N VAL A 263 2.81 -3.11 2.46
CA VAL A 263 3.97 -3.48 3.30
C VAL A 263 5.06 -2.42 3.21
N MET A 264 5.47 -2.08 1.98
CA MET A 264 6.53 -1.09 1.76
C MET A 264 6.13 0.29 2.29
N THR A 265 4.86 0.67 2.17
CA THR A 265 4.35 1.95 2.69
C THR A 265 4.35 1.97 4.21
N GLN A 266 3.95 0.88 4.88
CA GLN A 266 3.99 0.78 6.33
C GLN A 266 5.42 0.82 6.88
N LEU A 267 6.35 0.11 6.25
CA LEU A 267 7.77 0.15 6.64
C LEU A 267 8.40 1.54 6.43
N ASP A 268 8.00 2.27 5.38
CA ASP A 268 8.44 3.66 5.18
C ASP A 268 7.92 4.57 6.31
N ILE A 269 6.66 4.39 6.75
CA ILE A 269 6.07 5.11 7.89
C ILE A 269 6.85 4.83 9.18
N GLU A 270 7.11 3.56 9.50
CA GLU A 270 7.85 3.14 10.70
C GLU A 270 9.28 3.72 10.73
N LEU A 271 9.91 3.86 9.56
CA LEU A 271 11.23 4.47 9.41
C LEU A 271 11.18 5.99 9.24
N GLY A 272 10.15 6.64 9.80
CA GLY A 272 10.06 8.10 9.93
C GLY A 272 9.61 8.85 8.68
N ALA A 273 8.99 8.20 7.68
CA ALA A 273 8.35 8.93 6.60
C ALA A 273 7.08 9.62 7.12
N SER A 274 7.22 10.90 7.48
CA SER A 274 6.14 11.71 8.04
C SER A 274 4.86 11.68 7.21
N LEU A 275 3.73 11.45 7.89
CA LEU A 275 2.39 11.65 7.31
C LEU A 275 1.98 13.13 7.31
N TYR A 276 2.77 14.01 7.91
CA TYR A 276 2.62 15.45 7.83
C TYR A 276 3.38 15.98 6.61
N LYS A 277 2.73 16.84 5.82
CA LYS A 277 3.47 17.95 5.21
C LYS A 277 3.68 18.95 6.35
N MET A 278 4.93 19.21 6.72
CA MET A 278 5.25 20.46 7.42
C MET A 278 4.95 21.61 6.46
#